data_AF-A0AAV5ENF6-F1
#
_entry.id   AF-A0AAV5ENF6-F1
#
_cell.length_a   1.000
_cell.length_b   1.000
_cell.length_c   1.000
_cell.angle_alpha   90.00
_cell.angle_beta   90.00
_cell.angle_gamma   90.00
#
_symmetry.space_group_name_H-M   'P 1'
#
loop_
_entity.id
_entity.type
_entity.pdbx_description
1 polymer ?
#
loop_
_entity_poly.entity_id
_entity_poly.type
_entity_poly.pdbx_seq_one_letter_code
_entity_poly.pdbx_strand_id
1 'polypeptide(L)'
;MFGDLKVLDTPTAENSFTGMGVVAAMKGLRPVVEGMNMGFLLLAYNQISNNCGMLHYTSGGQFKIPLVIRGPGGVGRQLGAEHSQRLESYFRSIPGLQMVACSTPYNAKGLMKAAIRSENPRGAI
;
A
#
# COMPACT_ATOMS: atom_id res chain seq x y z
N MET A 1 5.11 -8.25 23.06
CA MET A 1 5.62 -7.70 21.78
C MET A 1 5.26 -8.69 20.68
N PHE A 2 4.77 -8.25 19.53
CA PHE A 2 4.53 -9.15 18.39
C PHE A 2 5.91 -9.60 17.90
N GLY A 3 6.21 -10.90 17.93
CA GLY A 3 7.58 -11.40 17.69
C GLY A 3 8.17 -11.02 16.33
N ASP A 4 9.48 -11.16 16.19
CA ASP A 4 10.29 -10.66 15.06
C ASP A 4 9.78 -11.10 13.68
N LEU A 5 9.09 -12.24 13.59
CA LEU A 5 8.49 -12.71 12.34
C LEU A 5 7.23 -11.94 11.90
N LYS A 6 6.74 -10.98 12.71
CA LYS A 6 5.54 -10.17 12.42
C LYS A 6 5.85 -8.72 12.08
N VAL A 7 7.01 -8.22 12.49
CA VAL A 7 7.47 -6.86 12.23
C VAL A 7 8.94 -6.96 11.80
N LEU A 8 9.18 -6.70 10.52
CA LEU A 8 10.48 -6.90 9.90
C LEU A 8 10.96 -5.58 9.31
N ASP A 9 12.21 -5.23 9.60
CA ASP A 9 12.91 -4.18 8.89
C ASP A 9 13.33 -4.69 7.50
N THR A 10 13.29 -3.81 6.51
CA THR A 10 13.64 -4.15 5.13
C THR A 10 14.77 -3.26 4.62
N PRO A 11 15.60 -3.74 3.68
CA PRO A 11 16.52 -2.86 2.96
C PRO A 11 15.77 -1.71 2.27
N THR A 12 16.47 -0.60 2.02
CA THR A 12 15.97 0.54 1.25
C THR A 12 15.80 0.18 -0.22
N ALA A 13 14.73 -0.55 -0.52
CA ALA A 13 14.38 -1.04 -1.85
C ALA A 13 12.85 -1.22 -1.94
N GLU A 14 12.16 -0.13 -2.26
CA GLU A 14 10.69 -0.02 -2.24
C GLU A 14 10.03 -1.07 -3.12
N ASN A 15 10.56 -1.29 -4.32
CA ASN A 15 10.06 -2.32 -5.21
C ASN A 15 10.17 -3.72 -4.61
N SER A 16 11.30 -4.02 -3.95
CA SER A 16 11.59 -5.33 -3.38
C SER A 16 10.68 -5.64 -2.19
N PHE A 17 10.59 -4.74 -1.21
CA PHE A 17 9.76 -5.00 -0.03
C PHE A 17 8.27 -4.96 -0.37
N THR A 18 7.86 -4.13 -1.33
CA THR A 18 6.45 -4.11 -1.78
C THR A 18 6.11 -5.42 -2.49
N GLY A 19 7.01 -5.93 -3.34
CA GLY A 19 6.85 -7.24 -3.98
C GLY A 19 6.82 -8.40 -3.00
N MET A 20 7.64 -8.37 -1.94
CA MET A 20 7.55 -9.33 -0.84
C MET A 20 6.17 -9.28 -0.17
N GLY A 21 5.64 -8.08 0.08
CA GLY A 21 4.28 -7.89 0.57
C GLY A 21 3.23 -8.52 -0.36
N VAL A 22 3.29 -8.26 -1.66
CA VAL A 22 2.38 -8.86 -2.65
C VAL A 22 2.39 -10.38 -2.56
N VAL A 23 3.56 -11.00 -2.59
CA VAL A 23 3.67 -12.47 -2.54
C VAL A 23 3.21 -13.03 -1.20
N ALA A 24 3.49 -12.34 -0.09
CA ALA A 24 2.97 -12.70 1.23
C ALA A 24 1.43 -12.68 1.24
N ALA A 25 0.82 -11.66 0.61
CA ALA A 25 -0.63 -11.56 0.46
C ALA A 25 -1.20 -12.71 -0.39
N MET A 26 -0.55 -13.05 -1.50
CA MET A 26 -0.93 -14.21 -2.34
C MET A 26 -0.88 -15.54 -1.58
N LYS A 27 0.01 -15.65 -0.58
CA LYS A 27 0.13 -16.83 0.29
C LYS A 27 -0.83 -16.82 1.49
N GLY A 28 -1.76 -15.85 1.55
CA GLY A 28 -2.82 -15.79 2.55
C GLY A 28 -2.49 -14.94 3.79
N LEU A 29 -1.39 -14.21 3.79
CA LEU A 29 -1.09 -13.22 4.83
C LEU A 29 -1.79 -11.88 4.55
N ARG A 30 -1.83 -11.00 5.55
CA ARG A 30 -2.41 -9.65 5.46
C ARG A 30 -1.34 -8.59 5.76
N PRO A 31 -0.39 -8.37 4.83
CA PRO A 31 0.75 -7.50 5.08
C PRO A 31 0.34 -6.03 5.15
N VAL A 32 1.02 -5.32 6.06
CA VAL A 32 1.02 -3.85 6.11
C VAL A 32 2.42 -3.41 5.73
N VAL A 33 2.57 -2.88 4.53
CA VAL A 33 3.83 -2.37 4.00
C VAL A 33 3.93 -0.89 4.33
N GLU A 34 5.05 -0.48 4.92
CA GLU A 34 5.33 0.93 5.19
C GLU A 34 6.34 1.48 4.18
N GLY A 35 6.00 2.62 3.56
CA GLY A 35 6.96 3.48 2.88
C GLY A 35 7.35 4.64 3.79
N MET A 36 8.65 4.92 3.90
CA MET A 36 9.18 6.04 4.70
C MET A 36 8.58 7.39 4.28
N ASN A 37 8.37 7.57 2.97
CA ASN A 37 7.58 8.65 2.40
C ASN A 37 6.83 8.07 1.20
N MET A 38 5.57 8.47 1.01
CA MET A 38 4.79 8.04 -0.15
C MET A 38 5.51 8.37 -1.47
N GLY A 39 6.23 9.49 -1.55
CA GLY A 39 7.06 9.91 -2.70
C GLY A 39 7.97 8.80 -3.25
N PHE A 40 8.59 8.02 -2.37
CA PHE A 40 9.53 6.96 -2.78
C PHE A 40 8.83 5.71 -3.29
N LEU A 41 7.53 5.54 -3.05
CA LEU A 41 6.77 4.42 -3.60
C LEU A 41 6.60 4.49 -5.13
N LEU A 42 6.99 5.60 -5.77
CA LEU A 42 7.17 5.64 -7.22
C LEU A 42 8.21 4.59 -7.70
N LEU A 43 9.21 4.25 -6.87
CA LEU A 43 10.15 3.15 -7.17
C LEU A 43 9.45 1.78 -7.17
N ALA A 44 8.35 1.64 -6.43
CA ALA A 44 7.54 0.42 -6.36
C ALA A 44 6.30 0.47 -7.29
N TYR A 45 6.22 1.42 -8.22
CA TYR A 45 5.00 1.69 -8.98
C TYR A 45 4.47 0.45 -9.72
N ASN A 46 5.34 -0.38 -10.29
CA ASN A 46 4.94 -1.62 -10.96
C ASN A 46 4.24 -2.61 -10.00
N GLN A 47 4.80 -2.80 -8.80
CA GLN A 47 4.20 -3.67 -7.78
C GLN A 47 2.83 -3.15 -7.35
N ILE A 48 2.71 -1.83 -7.16
CA ILE A 48 1.46 -1.21 -6.75
C ILE A 48 0.41 -1.25 -7.87
N SER A 49 0.81 -0.89 -9.09
CA SER A 49 -0.09 -0.80 -10.24
C SER A 49 -0.56 -2.17 -10.69
N ASN A 50 0.39 -3.02 -11.09
CA ASN A 50 0.06 -4.24 -11.81
C ASN A 50 -0.24 -5.37 -10.82
N ASN A 51 0.53 -5.47 -9.74
CA ASN A 51 0.39 -6.60 -8.83
C ASN A 51 -0.66 -6.33 -7.73
N CYS A 52 -0.66 -5.18 -7.07
CA CYS A 52 -1.70 -4.86 -6.09
C CYS A 52 -3.04 -4.51 -6.76
N GLY A 53 -3.03 -3.69 -7.82
CA GLY A 53 -4.25 -3.21 -8.46
C GLY A 53 -4.92 -4.24 -9.39
N MET A 54 -4.14 -4.86 -10.27
CA MET A 54 -4.70 -5.64 -11.39
C MET A 54 -4.65 -7.16 -11.21
N LEU A 55 -3.77 -7.70 -10.35
CA LEU A 55 -3.52 -9.15 -10.30
C LEU A 55 -4.77 -9.98 -9.96
N HIS A 56 -5.68 -9.44 -9.16
CA HIS A 56 -6.96 -10.10 -8.91
C HIS A 56 -7.76 -10.33 -10.20
N TYR A 57 -7.79 -9.33 -11.07
CA TYR A 57 -8.50 -9.38 -12.35
C TYR A 57 -7.74 -10.21 -13.39
N THR A 58 -6.44 -10.01 -13.54
CA THR A 58 -5.64 -10.73 -14.56
C THR A 58 -5.48 -12.21 -14.25
N SER A 59 -5.58 -12.60 -12.97
CA SER A 59 -5.61 -14.00 -12.56
C SER A 59 -6.99 -14.65 -12.60
N GLY A 60 -8.03 -13.95 -13.07
CA GLY A 60 -9.40 -14.47 -13.07
C GLY A 60 -9.93 -14.76 -11.66
N GLY A 61 -9.51 -13.97 -10.67
CA GLY A 61 -9.90 -14.12 -9.27
C GLY A 61 -9.15 -15.18 -8.48
N GLN A 62 -8.15 -15.85 -9.08
CA GLN A 62 -7.35 -16.88 -8.39
C GLN A 62 -6.52 -16.31 -7.24
N PHE A 63 -6.02 -15.07 -7.39
CA PHE A 63 -5.28 -14.38 -6.33
C PHE A 63 -6.09 -13.22 -5.77
N LYS A 64 -6.08 -13.10 -4.44
CA LYS A 64 -6.52 -11.89 -3.72
C LYS A 64 -5.29 -11.25 -3.10
N ILE A 65 -5.23 -9.92 -3.11
CA ILE A 65 -4.09 -9.16 -2.58
C ILE A 65 -4.56 -8.28 -1.42
N PRO A 66 -4.89 -8.86 -0.23
CA PRO A 66 -5.29 -8.09 0.95
C PRO A 66 -4.08 -7.41 1.61
N LEU A 67 -3.55 -6.39 0.94
CA LEU A 67 -2.35 -5.65 1.32
C LEU A 67 -2.70 -4.19 1.59
N VAL A 68 -2.12 -3.62 2.66
CA VAL A 68 -2.20 -2.18 2.94
C VAL A 68 -0.82 -1.56 2.76
N ILE A 69 -0.74 -0.49 1.97
CA ILE A 69 0.44 0.36 1.91
C ILE A 69 0.16 1.62 2.72
N ARG A 70 1.05 1.95 3.64
CA ARG A 70 0.98 3.16 4.46
C ARG A 70 2.27 3.96 4.39
N GLY A 71 2.18 5.24 4.69
CA GLY A 71 3.33 6.12 4.75
C GLY A 71 2.87 7.56 4.92
N PRO A 72 3.74 8.46 5.43
CA PRO A 72 3.47 9.87 5.40
C PRO A 72 3.51 10.36 3.94
N GLY A 73 2.60 11.25 3.59
CA GLY A 73 2.52 11.85 2.26
C GLY A 73 1.98 13.27 2.32
N GLY A 74 2.12 13.98 1.21
CA GLY A 74 1.69 15.35 1.07
C GLY A 74 2.68 16.39 1.60
N VAL A 75 2.22 17.63 1.70
CA VAL A 75 3.09 18.79 1.93
C VAL A 75 3.11 19.12 3.43
N GLY A 76 4.30 19.14 4.02
CA GLY A 76 4.55 19.62 5.38
C GLY A 76 5.51 20.81 5.40
N ARG A 77 5.82 21.35 6.59
CA ARG A 77 6.82 22.41 6.72
C ARG A 77 8.22 21.81 6.60
N GLN A 78 9.05 22.40 5.75
CA GLN A 78 10.50 22.13 5.67
C GLN A 78 10.90 20.68 5.27
N LEU A 79 10.05 19.96 4.54
CA LEU A 79 10.33 18.57 4.13
C LEU A 79 11.23 18.48 2.87
N GLY A 80 11.41 19.57 2.13
CA GLY A 80 12.15 19.55 0.85
C GLY A 80 11.32 19.00 -0.31
N ALA A 81 11.91 18.97 -1.51
CA ALA A 81 11.20 18.69 -2.76
C ALA A 81 10.71 17.23 -2.85
N GLU A 82 11.54 16.27 -2.45
CA GLU A 82 11.24 14.83 -2.58
C GLU A 82 10.23 14.32 -1.55
N HIS A 83 10.06 15.02 -0.44
CA HIS A 83 9.20 14.59 0.66
C HIS A 83 7.83 15.29 0.70
N SER A 84 7.55 16.18 -0.27
CA SER A 84 6.34 17.02 -0.31
C SER A 84 5.39 16.67 -1.46
N GLN A 85 5.68 15.63 -2.23
CA GLN A 85 4.90 15.27 -3.41
C GLN A 85 3.51 14.73 -3.03
N ARG A 86 2.53 15.04 -3.89
CA ARG A 86 1.15 14.54 -3.83
C ARG A 86 0.98 13.46 -4.87
N LEU A 87 1.00 12.20 -4.43
CA LEU A 87 0.95 11.04 -5.33
C LEU A 87 -0.47 10.53 -5.58
N GLU A 88 -1.48 11.13 -4.96
CA GLU A 88 -2.88 10.71 -5.10
C GLU A 88 -3.27 10.64 -6.58
N SER A 89 -2.83 11.60 -7.40
CA SER A 89 -3.12 11.63 -8.84
C SER A 89 -2.49 10.48 -9.63
N TYR A 90 -1.29 10.02 -9.24
CA TYR A 90 -0.59 8.91 -9.91
C TYR A 90 -1.33 7.59 -9.68
N PHE A 91 -1.75 7.34 -8.44
CA PHE A 91 -2.38 6.08 -8.07
C PHE A 91 -3.91 6.07 -8.32
N ARG A 92 -4.54 7.24 -8.48
CA ARG A 92 -6.00 7.34 -8.75
C ARG A 92 -6.42 6.70 -10.07
N SER A 93 -5.55 6.72 -11.07
CA SER A 93 -5.82 6.15 -12.39
C SER A 93 -5.70 4.62 -12.42
N ILE A 94 -5.19 4.00 -11.36
CA ILE A 94 -4.95 2.57 -11.31
C ILE A 94 -6.23 1.87 -10.82
N PRO A 95 -6.84 1.00 -11.65
CA PRO A 95 -8.01 0.23 -11.24
C PRO A 95 -7.68 -0.76 -10.12
N GLY A 96 -8.65 -1.03 -9.25
CA GLY A 96 -8.53 -1.99 -8.14
C GLY A 96 -7.91 -1.42 -6.86
N LEU A 97 -7.21 -0.28 -6.92
CA LEU A 97 -6.67 0.36 -5.73
C LEU A 97 -7.73 1.15 -4.95
N GLN A 98 -7.56 1.18 -3.62
CA GLN A 98 -8.30 2.08 -2.74
C GLN A 98 -7.32 2.99 -2.03
N MET A 99 -7.63 4.28 -2.04
CA MET A 99 -6.85 5.29 -1.35
C MET A 99 -7.69 5.97 -0.30
N VAL A 100 -7.08 6.19 0.87
CA VAL A 100 -7.68 6.93 1.98
C VAL A 100 -6.63 7.87 2.56
N ALA A 101 -7.05 9.09 2.87
CA ALA A 101 -6.26 10.05 3.64
C ALA A 101 -6.96 10.29 4.98
N CYS A 102 -6.17 10.46 6.04
CA CYS A 102 -6.68 10.66 7.39
C CYS A 102 -6.29 12.06 7.88
N SER A 103 -7.19 12.71 8.61
CA SER A 103 -6.98 14.08 9.12
C SER A 103 -7.04 14.20 10.65
N THR A 104 -7.50 13.15 11.35
CA THR A 104 -7.58 13.13 12.81
C THR A 104 -7.09 11.77 13.36
N PRO A 105 -6.72 11.68 14.64
CA PRO A 105 -6.36 10.40 15.24
C PRO A 105 -7.51 9.38 15.23
N TYR A 106 -8.75 9.85 15.38
CA TYR A 106 -9.93 8.99 15.44
C TYR A 106 -10.18 8.27 14.11
N ASN A 107 -10.25 9.03 13.01
CA ASN A 107 -10.44 8.45 11.69
C ASN A 107 -9.18 7.70 11.21
N ALA A 108 -7.95 8.09 11.59
CA ALA A 108 -6.76 7.30 11.29
C ALA A 108 -6.84 5.87 11.87
N LYS A 109 -7.20 5.74 13.15
CA LYS A 109 -7.38 4.42 13.79
C LYS A 109 -8.50 3.61 13.15
N GLY A 110 -9.64 4.24 12.89
CA GLY A 110 -10.81 3.58 12.29
C GLY A 110 -10.53 3.08 10.87
N LEU A 111 -10.01 3.96 10.02
CA LEU A 111 -9.71 3.67 8.63
C LEU A 111 -8.59 2.64 8.48
N MET A 112 -7.54 2.69 9.31
CA MET A 112 -6.48 1.68 9.26
C MET A 112 -7.02 0.28 9.60
N LYS A 113 -7.88 0.17 10.63
CA LYS A 113 -8.52 -1.11 10.98
C LYS A 113 -9.45 -1.61 9.87
N ALA A 114 -10.19 -0.70 9.23
CA ALA A 114 -11.07 -1.04 8.12
C ALA A 114 -10.26 -1.51 6.90
N ALA A 115 -9.18 -0.80 6.54
CA ALA A 115 -8.29 -1.15 5.44
C ALA A 115 -7.64 -2.52 5.64
N ILE A 116 -7.09 -2.79 6.83
CA ILE A 116 -6.47 -4.09 7.16
C ILE A 116 -7.47 -5.24 7.07
N ARG A 117 -8.77 -5.01 7.31
CA ARG A 117 -9.83 -6.04 7.25
C ARG A 117 -10.51 -6.13 5.89
N SER A 118 -10.24 -5.19 5.00
CA SER A 118 -10.81 -5.15 3.67
C SER A 118 -10.26 -6.31 2.85
N GLU A 119 -11.14 -7.07 2.20
CA GLU A 119 -10.74 -8.11 1.25
C GLU A 119 -10.61 -7.55 -0.18
N ASN A 120 -10.66 -6.21 -0.31
CA ASN A 120 -11.13 -5.50 -1.49
C ASN A 120 -10.85 -6.15 -2.86
N PRO A 121 -11.92 -6.55 -3.54
CA PRO A 121 -12.02 -6.63 -4.99
C PRO A 121 -13.29 -5.88 -5.40
N ARG A 122 -13.31 -4.53 -5.32
CA ARG A 122 -14.51 -3.79 -5.72
C ARG A 122 -14.62 -3.70 -7.24
N GLY A 123 -15.45 -4.59 -7.78
CA GLY A 123 -16.16 -4.46 -9.06
C GLY A 123 -15.31 -4.73 -10.30
N ALA A 124 -15.57 -5.85 -10.97
CA ALA A 124 -15.27 -6.00 -12.39
C ALA A 124 -15.77 -4.75 -13.14
N ILE A 125 -14.90 -4.17 -13.96
CA ILE A 125 -15.16 -3.20 -15.04
C ILE A 125 -16.23 -2.12 -14.76
#